data_AF-A0A924H278-F1
#
_entry.id   AF-A0A924H278-F1
#
_cell.length_a   1.000
_cell.length_b   1.000
_cell.length_c   1.000
_cell.angle_alpha   90.00
_cell.angle_beta   90.00
_cell.angle_gamma   90.00
#
_symmetry.space_group_name_H-M   'P 1'
#
loop_
_entity.id
_entity.type
_entity.pdbx_description
1 polymer ?
#
loop_
_entity_poly.entity_id
_entity_poly.type
_entity_poly.pdbx_seq_one_letter_code
_entity_poly.pdbx_strand_id
1 'polypeptide(L)'
;MDTLDKVGMAAACAAVVVLELVAVAGWQGWSMRSAVSQTATSVPVQRSLQPIAVATVTAIAAVQQVNLAAVAKRAQDETYYAQLRKQIRWVSTRIGDSELVTPDLNSRMMLVTAAAERAHLAEVGLGPRDVYGIINAETSWAPRSGMGKNGTPSLGIAQFEPATARALGLGDPNDAVESVHVAAVHMRQAAQWSSDRIGSLKLSALERGIKLREGVSIYYNLSSRGRSVWNGINTRRLPRETQLHILNARLGAMQADSLDEQLRSTVYAAQNRGAGTLMALNNR
;
A
#
# COMPACT_ATOMS: atom_id res chain seq x y z
N MET A 1 -47.98 28.41 1.26
CA MET A 1 -46.99 27.37 1.62
C MET A 1 -47.50 26.10 1.02
N ASP A 2 -47.06 25.88 -0.21
CA ASP A 2 -47.93 25.42 -1.29
C ASP A 2 -47.76 23.93 -1.53
N THR A 3 -48.86 23.34 -2.01
CA THR A 3 -49.01 21.95 -2.44
C THR A 3 -47.96 21.49 -3.47
N LEU A 4 -47.22 22.42 -4.09
CA LEU A 4 -46.14 22.14 -5.03
C LEU A 4 -44.89 21.51 -4.37
N ASP A 5 -44.58 21.82 -3.12
CA ASP A 5 -43.41 21.25 -2.43
C ASP A 5 -43.63 19.77 -2.05
N LYS A 6 -44.88 19.37 -1.82
CA LYS A 6 -45.22 17.99 -1.45
C LYS A 6 -45.12 17.03 -2.63
N VAL A 7 -45.42 17.51 -3.85
CA VAL A 7 -45.32 16.69 -5.08
C VAL A 7 -43.85 16.48 -5.46
N GLY A 8 -42.99 17.49 -5.30
CA GLY A 8 -41.55 17.37 -5.54
C GLY A 8 -40.86 16.37 -4.60
N MET A 9 -41.24 16.37 -3.32
CA MET A 9 -40.66 15.46 -2.33
C MET A 9 -41.13 14.01 -2.50
N ALA A 10 -42.39 13.80 -2.91
CA ALA A 10 -42.90 12.46 -3.23
C ALA A 10 -42.22 11.86 -4.48
N ALA A 11 -41.94 12.67 -5.50
CA ALA A 11 -41.20 12.25 -6.70
C ALA A 11 -39.74 11.90 -6.38
N ALA A 12 -39.09 12.65 -5.48
CA ALA A 12 -37.73 12.36 -5.04
C ALA A 12 -37.63 11.04 -4.25
N CYS A 13 -38.59 10.76 -3.34
CA CYS A 13 -38.62 9.50 -2.60
C CYS A 13 -38.90 8.29 -3.52
N ALA A 14 -39.78 8.44 -4.52
CA ALA A 14 -40.05 7.38 -5.50
C ALA A 14 -38.81 7.06 -6.37
N ALA A 15 -38.01 8.07 -6.73
CA ALA A 15 -36.78 7.89 -7.50
C ALA A 15 -35.70 7.10 -6.74
N VAL A 16 -35.62 7.27 -5.40
CA VAL A 16 -34.68 6.51 -4.55
C VAL A 16 -35.07 5.03 -4.48
N VAL A 17 -36.37 4.71 -4.36
CA VAL A 17 -36.85 3.32 -4.31
C VAL A 17 -36.66 2.58 -5.65
N VAL A 18 -36.82 3.28 -6.77
CA VAL A 18 -36.57 2.70 -8.11
C VAL A 18 -35.08 2.42 -8.32
N LEU A 19 -34.18 3.27 -7.81
CA LEU A 19 -32.73 3.05 -7.89
C LEU A 19 -32.25 1.84 -7.06
N GLU A 20 -32.85 1.58 -5.90
CA GLU A 20 -32.51 0.41 -5.09
C GLU A 20 -33.05 -0.92 -5.69
N LEU A 21 -34.22 -0.90 -6.35
CA LEU A 21 -34.74 -2.09 -7.03
C LEU A 21 -33.93 -2.48 -8.27
N VAL A 22 -33.33 -1.52 -8.98
CA VAL A 22 -32.42 -1.79 -10.10
C VAL A 22 -31.09 -2.40 -9.60
N ALA A 23 -30.63 -2.03 -8.40
CA ALA A 23 -29.44 -2.60 -7.79
C ALA A 23 -29.62 -4.07 -7.35
N VAL A 24 -30.83 -4.45 -6.93
CA VAL A 24 -31.14 -5.84 -6.55
C VAL A 24 -31.40 -6.73 -7.77
N ALA A 25 -32.06 -6.20 -8.82
CA ALA A 25 -32.34 -6.97 -10.05
C ALA A 25 -31.07 -7.25 -10.90
N GLY A 26 -30.03 -6.43 -10.77
CA GLY A 26 -28.74 -6.64 -11.45
C GLY A 26 -27.88 -7.78 -10.91
N TRP A 27 -28.27 -8.42 -9.78
CA TRP A 27 -27.41 -9.36 -9.05
C TRP A 27 -27.69 -10.85 -9.36
N GLN A 28 -28.84 -11.20 -9.94
CA GLN A 28 -29.23 -12.61 -10.14
C GLN A 28 -28.82 -13.24 -11.50
N GLY A 29 -28.13 -12.49 -12.38
CA GLY A 29 -27.84 -12.94 -13.76
C GLY A 29 -26.47 -13.56 -14.05
N TRP A 30 -25.59 -13.73 -13.06
CA TRP A 30 -24.18 -14.10 -13.30
C TRP A 30 -23.78 -15.50 -12.80
N SER A 31 -24.66 -16.47 -13.04
CA SER A 31 -24.32 -17.89 -12.91
C SER A 31 -24.67 -18.63 -14.20
N MET A 32 -23.66 -18.95 -15.03
CA MET A 32 -23.55 -20.13 -15.90
C MET A 32 -22.19 -20.09 -16.63
N ARG A 33 -21.31 -21.04 -16.29
CA ARG A 33 -20.93 -22.22 -17.09
C ARG A 33 -19.68 -21.98 -17.95
N SER A 34 -18.55 -22.47 -17.46
CA SER A 34 -17.47 -22.95 -18.32
C SER A 34 -17.40 -24.46 -18.19
N ALA A 35 -18.05 -25.17 -19.11
CA ALA A 35 -17.73 -26.55 -19.40
C ALA A 35 -16.45 -26.55 -20.24
N VAL A 36 -15.32 -26.93 -19.63
CA VAL A 36 -14.09 -27.23 -20.36
C VAL A 36 -14.03 -28.75 -20.48
N SER A 37 -14.35 -29.26 -21.68
CA SER A 37 -14.00 -30.61 -22.08
C SER A 37 -12.49 -30.70 -22.23
N GLN A 38 -11.82 -31.43 -21.33
CA GLN A 38 -10.47 -31.91 -21.56
C GLN A 38 -10.55 -33.36 -22.04
N THR A 39 -10.35 -33.53 -23.34
CA THR A 39 -10.06 -34.84 -23.96
C THR A 39 -8.67 -35.26 -23.51
N ALA A 40 -8.60 -36.24 -22.60
CA ALA A 40 -7.35 -36.85 -22.17
C ALA A 40 -6.91 -37.89 -23.22
N THR A 41 -5.89 -37.54 -24.02
CA THR A 41 -5.15 -38.50 -24.83
C THR A 41 -4.07 -39.12 -23.94
N SER A 42 -4.25 -40.38 -23.54
CA SER A 42 -3.26 -41.14 -22.78
C SER A 42 -2.10 -41.57 -23.69
N VAL A 43 -0.92 -40.98 -23.49
CA VAL A 43 0.35 -41.49 -24.02
C VAL A 43 0.96 -42.44 -22.98
N PRO A 44 1.37 -43.68 -23.33
CA PRO A 44 2.07 -44.56 -22.41
C PRO A 44 3.48 -44.02 -22.13
N VAL A 45 3.75 -43.63 -20.89
CA VAL A 45 5.10 -43.28 -20.41
C VAL A 45 5.86 -44.56 -20.11
N GLN A 46 6.89 -44.83 -20.92
CA GLN A 46 7.85 -45.89 -20.72
C GLN A 46 8.76 -45.52 -19.54
N ARG A 47 8.54 -46.17 -18.40
CA ARG A 47 9.27 -45.92 -17.14
C ARG A 47 10.65 -46.57 -17.23
N SER A 48 11.68 -45.80 -17.57
CA SER A 48 13.06 -46.20 -17.35
C SER A 48 13.40 -46.03 -15.86
N LEU A 49 13.75 -47.14 -15.21
CA LEU A 49 14.26 -47.15 -13.84
C LEU A 49 15.71 -46.62 -13.86
N GLN A 50 15.89 -45.34 -13.56
CA GLN A 50 17.21 -44.81 -13.19
C GLN A 50 17.40 -44.90 -11.66
N PRO A 51 18.63 -45.14 -11.19
CA PRO A 51 18.92 -45.31 -9.77
C PRO A 51 18.72 -44.00 -8.99
N ILE A 52 17.67 -43.95 -8.17
CA ILE A 52 17.35 -42.88 -7.22
C ILE A 52 18.15 -43.16 -5.93
N ALA A 53 19.43 -42.82 -5.87
CA ALA A 53 20.20 -43.04 -4.65
C ALA A 53 21.37 -42.06 -4.41
N VAL A 54 21.26 -40.79 -4.81
CA VAL A 54 22.21 -39.75 -4.34
C VAL A 54 21.56 -38.35 -4.19
N ALA A 55 20.40 -38.09 -4.79
CA ALA A 55 19.81 -36.73 -4.85
C ALA A 55 19.08 -36.25 -3.58
N THR A 56 18.83 -37.11 -2.59
CA THR A 56 18.01 -36.77 -1.40
C THR A 56 18.78 -36.05 -0.28
N VAL A 57 20.10 -36.14 -0.22
CA VAL A 57 20.89 -35.50 0.85
C VAL A 57 21.15 -34.01 0.56
N THR A 58 21.30 -33.63 -0.71
CA THR A 58 21.58 -32.25 -1.11
C THR A 58 20.35 -31.33 -0.98
N ALA A 59 19.14 -31.87 -1.18
CA ALA A 59 17.90 -31.10 -1.09
C ALA A 59 17.56 -30.67 0.35
N ILE A 60 17.88 -31.49 1.36
CA ILE A 60 17.57 -31.20 2.77
C ILE A 60 18.52 -30.12 3.32
N ALA A 61 19.81 -30.18 2.95
CA ALA A 61 20.80 -29.17 3.35
C ALA A 61 20.48 -27.78 2.76
N ALA A 62 20.02 -27.73 1.50
CA ALA A 62 19.62 -26.48 0.84
C ALA A 62 18.41 -25.82 1.52
N VAL A 63 17.39 -26.61 1.91
CA VAL A 63 16.21 -26.08 2.63
C VAL A 63 16.57 -25.57 4.03
N GLN A 64 17.51 -26.23 4.73
CA GLN A 64 17.98 -25.75 6.04
C GLN A 64 18.77 -24.44 5.96
N GLN A 65 19.62 -24.26 4.94
CA GLN A 65 20.37 -23.01 4.75
C GLN A 65 19.47 -21.82 4.44
N VAL A 66 18.41 -22.00 3.63
CA VAL A 66 17.44 -20.93 3.33
C VAL A 66 16.71 -20.46 4.59
N ASN A 67 16.34 -21.39 5.47
CA ASN A 67 15.68 -21.04 6.74
C ASN A 67 16.60 -20.26 7.70
N LEU A 68 17.88 -20.64 7.80
CA LEU A 68 18.83 -19.93 8.66
C LEU A 68 19.11 -18.50 8.18
N ALA A 69 19.25 -18.30 6.86
CA ALA A 69 19.43 -16.97 6.29
C ALA A 69 18.20 -16.06 6.52
N ALA A 70 16.98 -16.60 6.38
CA ALA A 70 15.74 -15.87 6.66
C ALA A 70 15.61 -15.49 8.14
N VAL A 71 15.98 -16.40 9.06
CA VAL A 71 15.98 -16.13 10.51
C VAL A 71 17.01 -15.05 10.86
N ALA A 72 18.23 -15.13 10.31
CA ALA A 72 19.27 -14.13 10.55
C ALA A 72 18.86 -12.75 10.05
N LYS A 73 18.28 -12.67 8.84
CA LYS A 73 17.75 -11.42 8.28
C LYS A 73 16.66 -10.84 9.18
N ARG A 74 15.71 -11.65 9.64
CA ARG A 74 14.64 -11.20 10.55
C ARG A 74 15.19 -10.68 11.88
N ALA A 75 16.23 -11.30 12.44
CA ALA A 75 16.87 -10.82 13.67
C ALA A 75 17.58 -9.47 13.47
N GLN A 76 18.20 -9.26 12.30
CA GLN A 76 18.79 -7.96 11.93
C GLN A 76 17.71 -6.89 11.72
N ASP A 77 16.63 -7.23 11.01
CA ASP A 77 15.47 -6.36 10.81
C ASP A 77 14.86 -5.95 12.17
N GLU A 78 14.72 -6.88 13.11
CA GLU A 78 14.17 -6.58 14.43
C GLU A 78 15.05 -5.64 15.25
N THR A 79 16.38 -5.82 15.18
CA THR A 79 17.32 -4.91 15.86
C THR A 79 17.22 -3.49 15.29
N TYR A 80 17.11 -3.38 13.96
CA TYR A 80 16.92 -2.12 13.26
C TYR A 80 15.56 -1.47 13.60
N TYR A 81 14.46 -2.23 13.56
CA TYR A 81 13.14 -1.73 13.92
C TYR A 81 13.05 -1.31 15.38
N ALA A 82 13.70 -2.03 16.30
CA ALA A 82 13.78 -1.63 17.70
C ALA A 82 14.46 -0.26 17.89
N GLN A 83 15.46 0.08 17.08
CA GLN A 83 16.10 1.41 17.12
C GLN A 83 15.18 2.51 16.58
N LEU A 84 14.41 2.24 15.53
CA LEU A 84 13.44 3.19 15.00
C LEU A 84 12.27 3.41 15.95
N ARG A 85 11.74 2.35 16.58
CA ARG A 85 10.65 2.45 17.57
C ARG A 85 10.99 3.39 18.72
N LYS A 86 12.26 3.43 19.15
CA LYS A 86 12.74 4.35 20.21
C LYS A 86 12.75 5.83 19.80
N GLN A 87 12.77 6.12 18.50
CA GLN A 87 12.81 7.48 17.97
C GLN A 87 11.41 8.02 17.64
N ILE A 88 10.39 7.15 17.60
CA ILE A 88 9.02 7.58 17.33
C ILE A 88 8.47 8.35 18.53
N ARG A 89 7.98 9.54 18.23
CA ARG A 89 7.10 10.29 19.13
C ARG A 89 5.66 10.03 18.73
N TRP A 90 4.86 9.65 19.72
CA TRP A 90 3.46 9.34 19.56
C TRP A 90 2.59 10.52 19.97
N VAL A 91 1.55 10.80 19.19
CA VAL A 91 0.57 11.84 19.48
C VAL A 91 -0.84 11.26 19.40
N SER A 92 -1.74 11.81 20.22
CA SER A 92 -3.16 11.47 20.15
C SER A 92 -3.80 12.14 18.92
N THR A 93 -4.71 11.43 18.26
CA THR A 93 -5.56 11.94 17.20
C THR A 93 -6.99 11.45 17.40
N ARG A 94 -7.97 12.30 17.13
CA ARG A 94 -9.38 11.93 17.21
C ARG A 94 -9.94 11.67 15.81
N ILE A 95 -10.55 10.50 15.62
CA ILE A 95 -11.28 10.15 14.40
C ILE A 95 -12.69 9.71 14.81
N GLY A 96 -13.68 10.54 14.47
CA GLY A 96 -15.04 10.38 15.00
C GLY A 96 -15.01 10.44 16.53
N ASP A 97 -15.59 9.43 17.18
CA ASP A 97 -15.63 9.32 18.64
C ASP A 97 -14.43 8.55 19.23
N SER A 98 -13.53 8.05 18.38
CA SER A 98 -12.37 7.27 18.82
C SER A 98 -11.13 8.14 18.97
N GLU A 99 -10.42 7.96 20.08
CA GLU A 99 -9.08 8.49 20.30
C GLU A 99 -8.06 7.41 19.94
N LEU A 100 -7.16 7.74 19.00
CA LEU A 100 -6.14 6.84 18.47
C LEU A 100 -4.76 7.45 18.66
N VAL A 101 -3.73 6.61 18.64
CA VAL A 101 -2.34 7.03 18.76
C VAL A 101 -1.64 6.86 17.41
N THR A 102 -0.94 7.90 16.96
CA THR A 102 -0.25 7.94 15.66
C THR A 102 1.13 8.57 15.82
N PRO A 103 2.12 8.24 14.97
CA PRO A 103 3.40 8.95 14.96
C PRO A 103 3.21 10.44 14.70
N ASP A 104 3.99 11.31 15.35
CA ASP A 104 4.05 12.74 15.05
C ASP A 104 4.58 12.99 13.63
N LEU A 105 4.40 14.21 13.10
CA LEU A 105 4.75 14.52 11.70
C LEU A 105 6.23 14.23 11.38
N ASN A 106 7.15 14.52 12.31
CA ASN A 106 8.56 14.23 12.12
C ASN A 106 8.85 12.72 12.10
N SER A 107 8.25 11.96 13.03
CA SER A 107 8.37 10.50 13.07
C SER A 107 7.81 9.85 11.80
N ARG A 108 6.72 10.40 11.24
CA ARG A 108 6.20 9.94 9.94
C ARG A 108 7.23 10.13 8.83
N MET A 109 7.82 11.32 8.71
CA MET A 109 8.83 11.62 7.69
C MET A 109 10.09 10.76 7.85
N MET A 110 10.56 10.57 9.09
CA MET A 110 11.65 9.64 9.40
C MET A 110 11.32 8.21 8.94
N LEU A 111 10.14 7.70 9.29
CA LEU A 111 9.72 6.34 8.95
C LEU A 111 9.62 6.12 7.44
N VAL A 112 9.00 7.04 6.70
CA VAL A 112 8.86 6.87 5.23
C VAL A 112 10.20 6.99 4.51
N THR A 113 11.13 7.78 5.03
CA THR A 113 12.47 7.92 4.48
C THR A 113 13.24 6.62 4.66
N ALA A 114 13.31 6.14 5.90
CA ALA A 114 13.94 4.87 6.26
C ALA A 114 13.36 3.68 5.45
N ALA A 115 12.02 3.62 5.33
CA ALA A 115 11.34 2.57 4.59
C ALA A 115 11.61 2.63 3.08
N ALA A 116 11.56 3.83 2.48
CA ALA A 116 11.81 4.01 1.06
C ALA A 116 13.27 3.66 0.69
N GLU A 117 14.23 4.05 1.52
CA GLU A 117 15.65 3.72 1.35
C GLU A 117 15.89 2.22 1.46
N ARG A 118 15.39 1.57 2.53
CA ARG A 118 15.57 0.13 2.75
C ARG A 118 14.92 -0.72 1.65
N ALA A 119 13.80 -0.25 1.09
CA ALA A 119 13.14 -0.92 -0.03
C ALA A 119 13.78 -0.58 -1.40
N HIS A 120 14.71 0.37 -1.46
CA HIS A 120 15.30 0.91 -2.69
C HIS A 120 14.25 1.46 -3.68
N LEU A 121 13.30 2.25 -3.18
CA LEU A 121 12.20 2.77 -4.01
C LEU A 121 12.67 3.70 -5.14
N ALA A 122 13.81 4.37 -4.96
CA ALA A 122 14.39 5.22 -5.99
C ALA A 122 14.69 4.47 -7.29
N GLU A 123 15.06 3.18 -7.21
CA GLU A 123 15.37 2.33 -8.37
C GLU A 123 14.13 2.09 -9.26
N VAL A 124 12.93 2.21 -8.68
CA VAL A 124 11.66 2.01 -9.39
C VAL A 124 10.90 3.32 -9.59
N GLY A 125 11.56 4.48 -9.42
CA GLY A 125 10.96 5.80 -9.66
C GLY A 125 9.99 6.27 -8.57
N LEU A 126 10.07 5.68 -7.38
CA LEU A 126 9.31 6.06 -6.19
C LEU A 126 10.23 6.66 -5.12
N GLY A 127 9.65 7.34 -4.13
CA GLY A 127 10.40 7.90 -3.00
C GLY A 127 9.61 8.01 -1.70
N PRO A 128 10.18 8.65 -0.67
CA PRO A 128 9.55 8.77 0.66
C PRO A 128 8.14 9.37 0.63
N ARG A 129 7.91 10.40 -0.20
CA ARG A 129 6.59 11.00 -0.37
C ARG A 129 5.53 10.02 -0.89
N ASP A 130 5.94 9.05 -1.71
CA ASP A 130 5.02 8.07 -2.26
C ASP A 130 4.59 7.08 -1.17
N VAL A 131 5.51 6.69 -0.28
CA VAL A 131 5.20 5.85 0.90
C VAL A 131 4.25 6.59 1.83
N TYR A 132 4.55 7.86 2.10
CA TYR A 132 3.67 8.71 2.91
C TYR A 132 2.27 8.78 2.29
N GLY A 133 2.20 8.99 0.97
CA GLY A 133 0.96 9.01 0.22
C GLY A 133 0.14 7.74 0.41
N ILE A 134 0.74 6.56 0.23
CA ILE A 134 0.03 5.28 0.41
C ILE A 134 -0.48 5.11 1.83
N ILE A 135 0.35 5.31 2.86
CA ILE A 135 -0.09 5.20 4.26
C ILE A 135 -1.22 6.19 4.58
N ASN A 136 -1.13 7.41 4.03
CA ASN A 136 -2.19 8.40 4.15
C ASN A 136 -3.49 7.95 3.48
N ALA A 137 -3.42 7.31 2.30
CA ALA A 137 -4.59 6.83 1.60
C ALA A 137 -5.32 5.69 2.34
N GLU A 138 -4.57 4.84 3.04
CA GLU A 138 -5.13 3.71 3.80
C GLU A 138 -5.81 4.16 5.10
N THR A 139 -5.14 5.01 5.88
CA THR A 139 -5.56 5.30 7.25
C THR A 139 -5.43 6.74 7.69
N SER A 140 -4.97 7.65 6.83
CA SER A 140 -4.56 9.00 7.25
C SER A 140 -3.60 8.96 8.45
N TRP A 141 -2.73 7.94 8.46
CA TRP A 141 -1.76 7.65 9.53
C TRP A 141 -2.34 7.20 10.88
N ALA A 142 -3.65 6.98 11.01
CA ALA A 142 -4.26 6.52 12.25
C ALA A 142 -4.51 5.01 12.22
N PRO A 143 -3.75 4.19 12.97
CA PRO A 143 -3.87 2.75 12.93
C PRO A 143 -5.28 2.33 13.35
N ARG A 144 -5.94 1.52 12.52
CA ARG A 144 -7.29 1.02 12.76
C ARG A 144 -7.46 -0.35 12.12
N SER A 145 -8.45 -1.09 12.59
CA SER A 145 -8.91 -2.27 11.85
C SER A 145 -9.95 -1.84 10.83
N GLY A 146 -9.76 -2.23 9.58
CA GLY A 146 -10.71 -2.07 8.49
C GLY A 146 -11.28 -3.42 8.05
N MET A 147 -12.26 -3.37 7.16
CA MET A 147 -12.84 -4.55 6.53
C MET A 147 -12.80 -4.38 5.01
N GLY A 148 -12.16 -5.31 4.31
CA GLY A 148 -12.18 -5.39 2.87
C GLY A 148 -13.58 -5.73 2.33
N LYS A 149 -13.80 -5.51 1.03
CA LYS A 149 -15.10 -5.78 0.36
C LYS A 149 -15.55 -7.24 0.43
N ASN A 150 -14.61 -8.15 0.65
CA ASN A 150 -14.81 -9.59 0.83
C ASN A 150 -15.01 -10.01 2.29
N GLY A 151 -15.11 -9.05 3.23
CA GLY A 151 -15.17 -9.35 4.66
C GLY A 151 -13.84 -9.80 5.28
N THR A 152 -12.71 -9.61 4.57
CA THR A 152 -11.39 -9.90 5.14
C THR A 152 -10.93 -8.68 5.95
N PRO A 153 -10.47 -8.86 7.21
CA PRO A 153 -9.97 -7.75 8.00
C PRO A 153 -8.68 -7.19 7.39
N SER A 154 -8.54 -5.87 7.43
CA SER A 154 -7.33 -5.13 7.10
C SER A 154 -6.79 -4.51 8.39
N LEU A 155 -5.50 -4.67 8.67
CA LEU A 155 -4.95 -4.39 9.99
C LEU A 155 -3.91 -3.26 9.96
N GLY A 156 -3.92 -2.47 11.05
CA GLY A 156 -2.93 -1.46 11.37
C GLY A 156 -2.85 -0.26 10.42
N ILE A 157 -1.73 0.44 10.46
CA ILE A 157 -1.56 1.73 9.77
C ILE A 157 -1.51 1.60 8.24
N ALA A 158 -1.10 0.42 7.74
CA ALA A 158 -0.95 0.11 6.32
C ALA A 158 -2.06 -0.79 5.76
N GLN A 159 -3.09 -1.11 6.57
CA GLN A 159 -4.29 -1.89 6.20
C GLN A 159 -4.01 -3.24 5.54
N PHE A 160 -2.98 -3.96 6.00
CA PHE A 160 -2.65 -5.26 5.42
C PHE A 160 -3.73 -6.30 5.69
N GLU A 161 -4.17 -6.98 4.63
CA GLU A 161 -4.89 -8.25 4.76
C GLU A 161 -3.94 -9.34 5.30
N PRO A 162 -4.40 -10.28 6.15
CA PRO A 162 -3.55 -11.32 6.74
C PRO A 162 -2.77 -12.17 5.74
N ALA A 163 -3.36 -12.45 4.56
CA ALA A 163 -2.67 -13.22 3.53
C ALA A 163 -1.48 -12.44 2.93
N THR A 164 -1.69 -11.14 2.67
CA THR A 164 -0.65 -10.23 2.16
C THR A 164 0.44 -10.02 3.21
N ALA A 165 0.06 -9.80 4.47
CA ALA A 165 1.01 -9.70 5.59
C ALA A 165 1.94 -10.92 5.66
N ARG A 166 1.37 -12.13 5.64
CA ARG A 166 2.16 -13.38 5.63
C ARG A 166 3.04 -13.51 4.39
N ALA A 167 2.53 -13.20 3.21
CA ALA A 167 3.29 -13.30 1.97
C ALA A 167 4.48 -12.34 1.93
N LEU A 168 4.39 -11.20 2.62
CA LEU A 168 5.45 -10.21 2.73
C LEU A 168 6.32 -10.39 3.98
N GLY A 169 6.02 -11.37 4.83
CA GLY A 169 6.77 -11.64 6.05
C GLY A 169 6.53 -10.66 7.20
N LEU A 170 5.43 -9.89 7.18
CA LEU A 170 5.03 -8.98 8.25
C LEU A 170 4.65 -9.77 9.50
N GLY A 171 5.40 -9.57 10.58
CA GLY A 171 5.20 -10.22 11.87
C GLY A 171 3.97 -9.67 12.61
N ASP A 172 3.93 -8.36 12.86
CA ASP A 172 2.81 -7.68 13.50
C ASP A 172 2.27 -6.53 12.63
N PRO A 173 1.07 -6.67 12.04
CA PRO A 173 0.48 -5.60 11.25
C PRO A 173 0.08 -4.37 12.07
N ASN A 174 0.04 -4.44 13.40
CA ASN A 174 -0.22 -3.29 14.26
C ASN A 174 1.05 -2.52 14.64
N ASP A 175 2.24 -3.09 14.40
CA ASP A 175 3.49 -2.36 14.54
C ASP A 175 3.65 -1.39 13.36
N ALA A 176 3.56 -0.09 13.64
CA ALA A 176 3.69 0.94 12.62
C ALA A 176 5.07 0.93 11.94
N VAL A 177 6.15 0.56 12.65
CA VAL A 177 7.49 0.54 12.06
C VAL A 177 7.60 -0.56 11.02
N GLU A 178 7.31 -1.80 11.43
CA GLU A 178 7.37 -2.96 10.54
C GLU A 178 6.39 -2.79 9.37
N SER A 179 5.15 -2.35 9.66
CA SER A 179 4.11 -2.18 8.63
C SER A 179 4.48 -1.15 7.57
N VAL A 180 5.07 0.00 7.92
CA VAL A 180 5.48 1.01 6.94
C VAL A 180 6.64 0.50 6.07
N HIS A 181 7.57 -0.26 6.63
CA HIS A 181 8.66 -0.87 5.86
C HIS A 181 8.14 -1.95 4.90
N VAL A 182 7.25 -2.82 5.38
CA VAL A 182 6.65 -3.85 4.53
C VAL A 182 5.77 -3.21 3.44
N ALA A 183 5.08 -2.11 3.73
CA ALA A 183 4.35 -1.33 2.72
C ALA A 183 5.29 -0.82 1.62
N ALA A 184 6.46 -0.28 1.97
CA ALA A 184 7.45 0.14 0.98
C ALA A 184 7.95 -1.02 0.11
N VAL A 185 8.19 -2.20 0.70
CA VAL A 185 8.53 -3.42 -0.08
C VAL A 185 7.40 -3.80 -1.04
N HIS A 186 6.15 -3.76 -0.56
CA HIS A 186 4.98 -4.04 -1.40
C HIS A 186 4.84 -3.03 -2.55
N MET A 187 5.10 -1.75 -2.28
CA MET A 187 5.08 -0.68 -3.28
C MET A 187 6.15 -0.88 -4.36
N ARG A 188 7.31 -1.45 -4.05
CA ARG A 188 8.31 -1.80 -5.07
C ARG A 188 7.77 -2.84 -6.06
N GLN A 189 7.11 -3.89 -5.55
CA GLN A 189 6.46 -4.90 -6.39
C GLN A 189 5.34 -4.28 -7.24
N ALA A 190 4.56 -3.39 -6.61
CA ALA A 190 3.50 -2.64 -7.26
C ALA A 190 4.03 -1.73 -8.38
N ALA A 191 5.19 -1.09 -8.19
CA ALA A 191 5.84 -0.25 -9.17
C ALA A 191 6.29 -1.05 -10.39
N GLN A 192 6.88 -2.23 -10.18
CA GLN A 192 7.24 -3.13 -11.29
C GLN A 192 6.00 -3.52 -12.10
N TRP A 193 4.96 -4.02 -11.41
CA TRP A 193 3.70 -4.38 -12.05
C TRP A 193 3.08 -3.20 -12.83
N SER A 194 3.10 -2.01 -12.25
CA SER A 194 2.58 -0.79 -12.86
C SER A 194 3.38 -0.41 -14.10
N SER A 195 4.71 -0.47 -14.01
CA SER A 195 5.63 -0.22 -15.12
C SER A 195 5.34 -1.13 -16.33
N ASP A 196 5.16 -2.42 -16.08
CA ASP A 196 4.85 -3.41 -17.13
C ASP A 196 3.52 -3.07 -17.84
N ARG A 197 2.51 -2.63 -17.07
CA ARG A 197 1.19 -2.27 -17.60
C ARG A 197 1.19 -1.02 -18.46
N ILE A 198 2.08 -0.07 -18.16
CA ILE A 198 2.17 1.20 -18.90
C ILE A 198 3.33 1.21 -19.90
N GLY A 199 4.07 0.10 -20.03
CA GLY A 199 5.27 -0.01 -20.86
C GLY A 199 5.02 0.26 -22.34
N SER A 200 3.90 -0.23 -22.88
CA SER A 200 3.52 -0.04 -24.29
C SER A 200 2.88 1.31 -24.59
N LEU A 201 2.59 2.13 -23.57
CA LEU A 201 1.95 3.42 -23.75
C LEU A 201 2.98 4.48 -24.14
N LYS A 202 2.64 5.29 -25.16
CA LYS A 202 3.44 6.45 -25.59
C LYS A 202 3.21 7.61 -24.62
N LEU A 203 3.86 7.55 -23.46
CA LEU A 203 3.79 8.55 -22.39
C LEU A 203 5.09 9.35 -22.31
N SER A 204 4.98 10.65 -22.04
CA SER A 204 6.12 11.46 -21.59
C SER A 204 6.65 10.96 -20.24
N ALA A 205 7.86 11.38 -19.85
CA ALA A 205 8.44 11.00 -18.56
C ALA A 205 7.55 11.41 -17.38
N LEU A 206 6.96 12.61 -17.44
CA LEU A 206 6.05 13.12 -16.42
C LEU A 206 4.77 12.29 -16.33
N GLU A 207 4.11 12.02 -17.46
CA GLU A 207 2.89 11.21 -17.50
C GLU A 207 3.16 9.78 -17.06
N ARG A 208 4.29 9.20 -17.45
CA ARG A 208 4.73 7.87 -17.01
C ARG A 208 4.88 7.83 -15.49
N GLY A 209 5.51 8.84 -14.89
CA GLY A 209 5.62 8.95 -13.44
C GLY A 209 4.26 9.09 -12.71
N ILE A 210 3.30 9.81 -13.30
CA ILE A 210 1.94 9.91 -12.75
C ILE A 210 1.23 8.55 -12.85
N LYS A 211 1.31 7.89 -14.00
CA LYS A 211 0.68 6.59 -14.24
C LYS A 211 1.29 5.46 -13.42
N LEU A 212 2.61 5.52 -13.20
CA LEU A 212 3.30 4.61 -12.30
C LEU A 212 2.65 4.63 -10.91
N ARG A 213 2.48 5.83 -10.33
CA ARG A 213 1.88 6.04 -9.01
C ARG A 213 0.41 5.66 -8.95
N GLU A 214 -0.36 5.94 -10.01
CA GLU A 214 -1.73 5.42 -10.14
C GLU A 214 -1.76 3.90 -10.02
N GLY A 215 -0.90 3.21 -10.78
CA GLY A 215 -0.83 1.76 -10.74
C GLY A 215 -0.38 1.23 -9.38
N VAL A 216 0.55 1.89 -8.69
CA VAL A 216 0.94 1.50 -7.32
C VAL A 216 -0.26 1.54 -6.37
N SER A 217 -1.02 2.63 -6.41
CA SER A 217 -2.25 2.77 -5.61
C SER A 217 -3.32 1.75 -5.99
N ILE A 218 -3.47 1.42 -7.27
CA ILE A 218 -4.42 0.40 -7.74
C ILE A 218 -3.99 -0.98 -7.27
N TYR A 219 -2.69 -1.28 -7.34
CA TYR A 219 -2.14 -2.56 -6.96
C TYR A 219 -2.33 -2.85 -5.48
N TYR A 220 -2.21 -1.81 -4.66
CA TYR A 220 -2.39 -1.87 -3.20
C TYR A 220 -3.87 -2.05 -2.83
N ASN A 221 -4.77 -1.27 -3.44
CA ASN A 221 -6.18 -1.22 -3.08
C ASN A 221 -7.04 -2.34 -3.72
N LEU A 222 -6.63 -2.96 -4.83
CA LEU A 222 -7.42 -3.97 -5.54
C LEU A 222 -6.86 -5.38 -5.40
N SER A 223 -7.77 -6.36 -5.31
CA SER A 223 -7.44 -7.78 -5.43
C SER A 223 -6.81 -8.11 -6.78
N SER A 224 -6.13 -9.26 -6.90
CA SER A 224 -5.56 -9.74 -8.17
C SER A 224 -6.53 -9.69 -9.35
N ARG A 225 -7.81 -10.05 -9.12
CA ARG A 225 -8.87 -9.96 -10.16
C ARG A 225 -9.24 -8.52 -10.51
N GLY A 226 -9.26 -7.62 -9.53
CA GLY A 226 -9.49 -6.20 -9.79
C GLY A 226 -8.32 -5.55 -10.55
N ARG A 227 -7.08 -5.96 -10.25
CA ARG A 227 -5.89 -5.45 -10.92
C ARG A 227 -5.83 -5.82 -12.39
N SER A 228 -6.32 -7.00 -12.78
CA SER A 228 -6.26 -7.44 -14.18
C SER A 228 -7.11 -6.61 -15.14
N VAL A 229 -8.10 -5.86 -14.63
CA VAL A 229 -8.93 -4.99 -15.48
C VAL A 229 -8.26 -3.66 -15.81
N TRP A 230 -7.19 -3.26 -15.11
CA TRP A 230 -6.50 -2.01 -15.38
C TRP A 230 -5.48 -2.16 -16.51
N ASN A 231 -5.50 -1.21 -17.45
CA ASN A 231 -4.64 -1.20 -18.64
C ASN A 231 -3.80 0.09 -18.77
N GLY A 232 -3.62 0.83 -17.67
CA GLY A 232 -2.86 2.08 -17.65
C GLY A 232 -3.68 3.33 -18.01
N ILE A 233 -4.71 3.22 -18.85
CA ILE A 233 -5.49 4.37 -19.32
C ILE A 233 -6.91 4.42 -18.76
N ASN A 234 -7.45 3.30 -18.29
CA ASN A 234 -8.85 3.19 -17.86
C ASN A 234 -9.10 3.48 -16.37
N THR A 235 -8.23 4.23 -15.69
CA THR A 235 -8.36 4.57 -14.26
C THR A 235 -9.75 5.13 -13.90
N ARG A 236 -10.36 5.93 -14.79
CA ARG A 236 -11.70 6.51 -14.61
C ARG A 236 -12.85 5.48 -14.59
N ARG A 237 -12.61 4.25 -15.08
CA ARG A 237 -13.59 3.15 -15.11
C ARG A 237 -13.47 2.22 -13.90
N LEU A 238 -12.48 2.44 -13.03
CA LEU A 238 -12.32 1.67 -11.79
C LEU A 238 -13.36 2.10 -10.75
N PRO A 239 -13.62 1.28 -9.71
CA PRO A 239 -14.53 1.65 -8.63
C PRO A 239 -14.19 3.01 -8.01
N ARG A 240 -15.22 3.74 -7.56
CA ARG A 240 -15.05 5.08 -6.99
C ARG A 240 -14.09 5.09 -5.81
N GLU A 241 -14.11 4.05 -4.97
CA GLU A 241 -13.20 3.95 -3.82
C GLU A 241 -11.73 3.90 -4.25
N THR A 242 -11.42 3.19 -5.34
CA THR A 242 -10.06 3.14 -5.88
C THR A 242 -9.63 4.49 -6.46
N GLN A 243 -10.55 5.21 -7.11
CA GLN A 243 -10.27 6.56 -7.59
C GLN A 243 -9.99 7.53 -6.42
N LEU A 244 -10.75 7.42 -5.33
CA LEU A 244 -10.52 8.18 -4.10
C LEU A 244 -9.20 7.79 -3.42
N HIS A 245 -8.86 6.51 -3.40
CA HIS A 245 -7.57 6.05 -2.88
C HIS A 245 -6.40 6.68 -3.65
N ILE A 246 -6.46 6.71 -4.99
CA ILE A 246 -5.45 7.38 -5.83
C ILE A 246 -5.35 8.87 -5.48
N LEU A 247 -6.49 9.54 -5.31
CA LEU A 247 -6.52 10.95 -4.94
C LEU A 247 -5.89 11.19 -3.55
N ASN A 248 -6.27 10.40 -2.56
CA ASN A 248 -5.75 10.50 -1.19
C ASN A 248 -4.25 10.21 -1.13
N ALA A 249 -3.76 9.28 -1.97
CA ALA A 249 -2.34 9.01 -2.08
C ALA A 249 -1.57 10.20 -2.64
N ARG A 250 -2.12 10.89 -3.66
CA ARG A 250 -1.52 12.12 -4.21
C ARG A 250 -1.51 13.25 -3.19
N LEU A 251 -2.63 13.47 -2.49
CA LEU A 251 -2.73 14.49 -1.45
C LEU A 251 -1.74 14.23 -0.32
N GLY A 252 -1.59 12.97 0.10
CA GLY A 252 -0.59 12.59 1.09
C GLY A 252 0.84 12.83 0.61
N ALA A 253 1.16 12.53 -0.66
CA ALA A 253 2.47 12.82 -1.22
C ALA A 253 2.78 14.33 -1.27
N MET A 254 1.80 15.15 -1.64
CA MET A 254 1.93 16.62 -1.60
C MET A 254 2.13 17.14 -0.17
N GLN A 255 1.43 16.55 0.79
CA GLN A 255 1.63 16.86 2.21
C GLN A 255 3.06 16.51 2.65
N ALA A 256 3.58 15.36 2.24
CA ALA A 256 4.95 14.96 2.57
C ALA A 256 5.99 15.93 1.99
N ASP A 257 5.80 16.41 0.76
CA ASP A 257 6.68 17.40 0.15
C ASP A 257 6.69 18.71 0.97
N SER A 258 5.51 19.19 1.41
CA SER A 258 5.40 20.38 2.27
C SER A 258 6.03 20.18 3.64
N LEU A 259 5.87 18.99 4.25
CA LEU A 259 6.46 18.67 5.54
C LEU A 259 7.99 18.61 5.47
N ASP A 260 8.55 18.00 4.43
CA ASP A 260 9.99 17.93 4.22
C ASP A 260 10.60 19.34 4.08
N GLU A 261 9.95 20.24 3.35
CA GLU A 261 10.37 21.65 3.24
C GLU A 261 10.34 22.38 4.60
N GLN A 262 9.28 22.19 5.40
CA GLN A 262 9.18 22.75 6.76
C GLN A 262 10.27 22.20 7.70
N LEU A 263 10.57 20.91 7.62
CA LEU A 263 11.61 20.29 8.43
C LEU A 263 13.01 20.79 8.04
N ARG A 264 13.29 20.93 6.74
CA ARG A 264 14.58 21.48 6.27
C ARG A 264 14.76 22.93 6.73
N SER A 265 13.74 23.77 6.55
CA SER A 265 13.80 25.19 6.96
C SER A 265 14.02 25.37 8.47
N THR A 266 13.39 24.55 9.31
CA THR A 266 13.60 24.59 10.77
C THR A 266 15.02 24.17 11.17
N VAL A 267 15.60 23.16 10.52
CA VAL A 267 17.00 22.75 10.74
C VAL A 267 17.97 23.87 10.34
N TYR A 268 17.80 24.48 9.16
CA TYR A 268 18.62 25.61 8.72
C TYR A 268 18.53 26.80 9.69
N ALA A 269 17.33 27.13 10.18
CA ALA A 269 17.13 28.21 11.15
C ALA A 269 17.77 27.93 12.52
N ALA A 270 17.85 26.65 12.94
CA ALA A 270 18.54 26.28 14.17
C ALA A 270 20.07 26.41 14.03
N GLN A 271 20.63 25.96 12.90
CA GLN A 271 22.07 26.06 12.62
C GLN A 271 22.55 27.51 12.57
N ASN A 272 21.80 28.39 11.91
CA ASN A 272 22.16 29.82 11.80
C ASN A 272 22.09 30.56 13.14
N ARG A 273 21.18 30.16 14.06
CA ARG A 273 21.11 30.73 15.41
C ARG A 273 22.31 30.32 16.27
N GLY A 274 22.75 29.06 16.19
CA GLY A 274 23.92 28.58 16.92
C GLY A 274 25.23 29.25 16.46
N ALA A 275 25.38 29.51 15.16
CA ALA A 275 26.54 30.21 14.62
C ALA A 275 26.62 31.69 15.06
N GLY A 276 25.48 32.38 15.14
CA GLY A 276 25.42 33.76 15.63
C GLY A 276 25.78 33.92 17.11
N THR A 277 25.40 32.94 17.95
CA THR A 277 25.73 32.95 19.39
C THR A 277 27.22 32.70 19.65
N LEU A 278 27.89 31.87 18.86
CA LEU A 278 29.34 31.63 18.98
C LEU A 278 30.18 32.83 18.50
N MET A 279 29.75 33.54 17.46
CA MET A 279 30.39 34.79 17.00
C MET A 279 30.28 35.92 18.05
N ALA A 280 29.18 35.99 18.80
CA ALA A 280 28.99 37.00 19.84
C ALA A 280 29.84 36.76 21.10
N LEU A 281 30.29 35.51 21.34
CA LEU A 281 31.14 35.15 22.48
C LEU A 281 32.65 35.28 22.19
N ASN A 282 33.07 35.25 20.92
CA ASN A 282 34.47 35.43 20.52
C ASN A 282 34.89 36.91 20.32
N ASN A 283 33.96 37.85 20.41
CA ASN A 283 34.22 39.30 20.30
C ASN A 283 34.17 40.01 21.67
N ARG A 284 34.37 39.28 22.77
CA ARG A 284 34.57 39.83 24.13
C ARG A 284 35.93 39.41 24.65
#